data_AF-A0A4Q3BZI7-F1
#
_entry.id   AF-A0A4Q3BZI7-F1
#
_cell.length_a   1.000
_cell.length_b   1.000
_cell.length_c   1.000
_cell.angle_alpha   90.00
_cell.angle_beta   90.00
_cell.angle_gamma   90.00
#
_symmetry.space_group_name_H-M   'P 1'
#
loop_
_entity.id
_entity.type
_entity.pdbx_description
1 polymer ?
#
loop_
_entity_poly.entity_id
_entity_poly.type
_entity_poly.pdbx_seq_one_letter_code
_entity_poly.pdbx_strand_id
1 'polypeptide(L)'
;MTDKISDAPLGGVGTKLLHEDDKVKIWEMKLAPGEDSPAHEHKLEHILIVIDGDKMAAVPHVLSPPGSEYFEADVQPGNWYRQARGGVEVARNVGTKTFHEILIEIKD
;
A
#
# COMPACT_ATOMS: atom_id res chain seq x y z
N MET A 1 -18.14 -9.46 -5.39
CA MET A 1 -18.52 -8.81 -6.67
C MET A 1 -17.23 -8.26 -7.26
N THR A 2 -17.17 -8.02 -8.56
CA THR A 2 -15.92 -7.65 -9.25
C THR A 2 -15.52 -6.20 -8.93
N ASP A 3 -15.02 -5.98 -7.72
CA ASP A 3 -14.57 -4.68 -7.20
C ASP A 3 -13.17 -4.39 -7.76
N LYS A 4 -13.08 -4.27 -9.10
CA LYS A 4 -11.81 -4.06 -9.80
C LYS A 4 -11.32 -2.61 -9.73
N ILE A 5 -12.18 -1.67 -9.34
CA ILE A 5 -11.88 -0.25 -9.23
C ILE A 5 -12.56 0.29 -7.97
N SER A 6 -11.79 0.90 -7.06
CA SER A 6 -12.25 1.56 -5.85
C SER A 6 -12.58 3.03 -6.11
N ASP A 7 -13.58 3.57 -5.43
CA ASP A 7 -13.91 5.01 -5.38
C ASP A 7 -13.84 5.60 -3.96
N ALA A 8 -13.22 4.86 -3.03
CA ALA A 8 -13.11 5.24 -1.64
C ALA A 8 -12.31 6.56 -1.48
N PRO A 9 -12.66 7.41 -0.48
CA PRO A 9 -11.93 8.64 -0.26
C PRO A 9 -10.45 8.38 0.05
N LEU A 10 -9.57 9.25 -0.47
CA LEU A 10 -8.14 9.14 -0.22
C LEU A 10 -7.80 9.38 1.26
N GLY A 11 -6.91 8.55 1.78
CA GLY A 11 -6.35 8.60 3.13
C GLY A 11 -4.82 8.52 3.13
N GLY A 12 -4.26 8.03 4.23
CA GLY A 12 -2.83 7.82 4.37
C GLY A 12 -2.34 6.58 3.61
N VAL A 13 -1.06 6.58 3.23
CA VAL A 13 -0.40 5.44 2.56
C VAL A 13 -0.16 4.25 3.49
N GLY A 14 -0.48 4.37 4.78
CA GLY A 14 -0.45 3.29 5.77
C GLY A 14 -1.59 3.44 6.77
N THR A 15 -1.78 2.45 7.64
CA THR A 15 -2.85 2.47 8.64
C THR A 15 -2.51 3.31 9.87
N LYS A 16 -1.22 3.56 10.12
CA LYS A 16 -0.76 4.39 11.24
C LYS A 16 0.52 5.15 10.90
N LEU A 17 0.52 6.46 11.08
CA LEU A 17 1.75 7.26 11.06
C LEU A 17 2.55 7.00 12.34
N LEU A 18 3.80 6.59 12.21
CA LEU A 18 4.70 6.34 13.33
C LEU A 18 5.60 7.54 13.62
N HIS A 19 6.10 8.19 12.58
CA HIS A 19 7.03 9.32 12.68
C HIS A 19 6.97 10.20 11.44
N GLU A 20 7.24 11.48 11.61
CA GLU A 20 7.41 12.43 10.51
C GLU A 20 8.45 13.49 10.90
N ASP A 21 9.41 13.73 10.02
CA ASP A 21 10.36 14.84 10.10
C ASP A 21 10.61 15.45 8.71
N ASP A 22 11.61 16.32 8.58
CA ASP A 22 11.92 17.02 7.33
C ASP A 22 12.42 16.10 6.20
N LYS A 23 12.80 14.86 6.50
CA LYS A 23 13.39 13.91 5.55
C LYS A 23 12.49 12.73 5.24
N VAL A 24 11.69 12.26 6.18
CA VAL A 24 10.87 11.07 5.99
C VAL A 24 9.49 11.16 6.65
N LYS A 25 8.56 10.38 6.13
CA LYS A 25 7.39 9.89 6.87
C LYS A 25 7.49 8.39 7.03
N ILE A 26 7.30 7.90 8.24
CA ILE A 26 7.34 6.47 8.53
C ILE A 26 5.94 6.04 8.95
N TRP A 27 5.41 5.05 8.24
CA TRP A 27 4.10 4.47 8.44
C TRP A 27 4.22 3.00 8.82
N GLU A 28 3.24 2.52 9.59
CA GLU A 28 2.92 1.10 9.73
C GLU A 28 1.68 0.82 8.88
N MET A 29 1.69 -0.33 8.19
CA MET A 29 0.49 -0.90 7.62
C MET A 29 0.28 -2.29 8.21
N LYS A 30 -0.93 -2.53 8.72
CA LYS A 30 -1.39 -3.83 9.19
C LYS A 30 -2.77 -4.09 8.63
N LEU A 31 -2.93 -5.22 7.95
CA LEU A 31 -4.20 -5.62 7.34
C LEU A 31 -4.48 -7.08 7.67
N ALA A 32 -5.63 -7.36 8.27
CA ALA A 32 -6.15 -8.72 8.39
C ALA A 32 -6.44 -9.34 7.00
N PRO A 33 -6.50 -10.67 6.88
CA PRO A 33 -6.96 -11.31 5.65
C PRO A 33 -8.32 -10.75 5.19
N GLY A 34 -8.38 -10.29 3.94
CA GLY A 34 -9.55 -9.65 3.34
C GLY A 34 -9.72 -8.16 3.63
N GLU A 35 -8.83 -7.55 4.42
CA GLU A 35 -8.88 -6.12 4.74
C GLU A 35 -8.19 -5.26 3.68
N ASP A 36 -8.73 -4.06 3.49
CA ASP A 36 -8.24 -3.02 2.59
C ASP A 36 -7.53 -1.92 3.39
N SER A 37 -6.45 -1.39 2.83
CA SER A 37 -5.91 -0.10 3.25
C SER A 37 -6.90 1.03 2.92
N PRO A 38 -6.69 2.24 3.48
CA PRO A 38 -7.25 3.44 2.85
C PRO A 38 -6.82 3.51 1.37
N ALA A 39 -7.70 4.03 0.51
CA ALA A 39 -7.26 4.43 -0.82
C ALA A 39 -6.19 5.52 -0.67
N HIS A 40 -5.10 5.44 -1.43
CA HIS A 40 -3.98 6.34 -1.23
C HIS A 40 -3.26 6.65 -2.53
N GLU A 41 -2.62 7.81 -2.56
CA GLU A 41 -1.81 8.29 -3.68
C GLU A 41 -0.34 8.26 -3.27
N HIS A 42 0.51 7.66 -4.10
CA HIS A 42 1.96 7.65 -3.93
C HIS A 42 2.54 9.01 -4.34
N LYS A 43 2.35 10.02 -3.49
CA LYS A 43 2.86 11.38 -3.75
C LYS A 43 4.38 11.46 -3.69
N LEU A 44 4.99 10.61 -2.87
CA LEU A 44 6.42 10.50 -2.65
C LEU A 44 6.91 9.12 -3.08
N GLU A 45 8.20 9.04 -3.42
CA GLU A 45 8.87 7.74 -3.49
C GLU A 45 8.92 7.13 -2.10
N HIS A 46 8.73 5.82 -2.02
CA HIS A 46 8.75 5.14 -0.73
C HIS A 46 9.36 3.75 -0.81
N ILE A 47 9.82 3.30 0.35
CA ILE A 47 10.34 1.95 0.57
C ILE A 47 9.37 1.22 1.47
N LEU A 48 8.95 0.04 1.04
CA LEU A 48 8.16 -0.92 1.80
C LEU A 48 9.11 -1.97 2.38
N ILE A 49 8.98 -2.27 3.67
CA ILE A 49 9.72 -3.35 4.34
C ILE A 49 8.68 -4.32 4.90
N VAL A 50 8.62 -5.52 4.34
CA VAL A 50 7.63 -6.53 4.72
C VAL A 50 8.10 -7.25 5.98
N ILE A 51 7.33 -7.13 7.04
CA ILE A 51 7.58 -7.81 8.33
C ILE A 51 6.88 -9.17 8.33
N ASP A 52 5.62 -9.24 7.90
CA ASP A 52 4.84 -10.48 7.78
C ASP A 52 3.79 -10.37 6.66
N GLY A 53 3.29 -11.52 6.22
CA GLY A 53 2.30 -11.63 5.15
C GLY A 53 2.64 -12.76 4.17
N ASP A 54 1.71 -13.03 3.27
CA ASP A 54 1.84 -14.05 2.24
C ASP A 54 1.36 -13.57 0.85
N LYS A 55 0.27 -12.79 0.77
CA LYS A 55 -0.21 -12.29 -0.53
C LYS A 55 -0.95 -10.95 -0.44
N MET A 56 -0.65 -10.04 -1.37
CA MET A 56 -1.27 -8.73 -1.48
C MET A 56 -1.79 -8.45 -2.88
N ALA A 57 -2.80 -7.59 -2.97
CA ALA A 57 -3.31 -7.06 -4.22
C ALA A 57 -3.25 -5.52 -4.24
N ALA A 58 -2.88 -4.96 -5.39
CA ALA A 58 -3.12 -3.57 -5.73
C ALA A 58 -4.46 -3.48 -6.46
N VAL A 59 -5.43 -2.81 -5.84
CA VAL A 59 -6.75 -2.54 -6.42
C VAL A 59 -6.73 -1.12 -7.00
N PRO A 60 -6.95 -0.95 -8.31
CA PRO A 60 -7.07 0.37 -8.93
C PRO A 60 -8.12 1.22 -8.24
N HIS A 61 -7.92 2.53 -8.26
CA HIS A 61 -8.85 3.55 -7.84
C HIS A 61 -9.40 4.32 -9.06
N VAL A 62 -10.54 4.99 -8.95
CA VAL A 62 -11.10 5.84 -10.03
C VAL A 62 -10.18 7.00 -10.42
N LEU A 63 -9.20 7.32 -9.57
CA LEU A 63 -8.16 8.32 -9.82
C LEU A 63 -6.83 7.72 -10.29
N SER A 64 -6.75 6.40 -10.47
CA SER A 64 -5.52 5.77 -10.98
C SER A 64 -5.22 6.23 -12.40
N PRO A 65 -3.94 6.22 -12.81
CA PRO A 65 -3.56 6.47 -14.20
C PRO A 65 -4.31 5.54 -15.18
N PRO A 66 -4.63 6.01 -16.40
CA PRO A 66 -5.25 5.17 -17.41
C PRO A 66 -4.47 3.88 -17.66
N GLY A 67 -5.17 2.75 -17.71
CA GLY A 67 -4.55 1.43 -17.89
C GLY A 67 -4.04 0.78 -16.60
N SER A 68 -4.28 1.38 -15.42
CA SER A 68 -4.04 0.69 -14.15
C SER A 68 -4.97 -0.51 -14.01
N GLU A 69 -4.40 -1.67 -13.71
CA GLU A 69 -5.13 -2.94 -13.58
C GLU A 69 -4.97 -3.52 -12.18
N TYR A 70 -5.94 -4.35 -11.80
CA TYR A 70 -5.85 -5.15 -10.58
C TYR A 70 -4.67 -6.12 -10.70
N PHE A 71 -3.80 -6.11 -9.69
CA PHE A 71 -2.58 -6.91 -9.67
C PHE A 71 -2.44 -7.62 -8.32
N GLU A 72 -2.07 -8.90 -8.33
CA GLU A 72 -1.76 -9.67 -7.13
C GLU A 72 -0.30 -10.11 -7.15
N ALA A 73 0.34 -10.09 -6.00
CA ALA A 73 1.68 -10.63 -5.81
C ALA A 73 1.80 -11.37 -4.48
N ASP A 74 2.60 -12.44 -4.49
CA ASP A 74 3.08 -13.05 -3.26
C ASP A 74 4.04 -12.07 -2.58
N VAL A 75 3.92 -11.94 -1.26
CA VAL A 75 4.83 -11.13 -0.44
C VAL A 75 5.68 -12.05 0.43
N GLN A 76 6.94 -11.69 0.61
CA GLN A 76 7.88 -12.48 1.39
C GLN A 76 8.35 -11.69 2.61
N PRO A 77 8.13 -12.19 3.84
CA PRO A 77 8.70 -11.58 5.05
C PRO A 77 10.22 -11.40 4.93
N GLY A 78 10.71 -10.21 5.31
CA GLY A 78 12.12 -9.83 5.20
C GLY A 78 12.53 -9.21 3.86
N ASN A 79 11.65 -9.21 2.85
CA ASN A 79 11.89 -8.45 1.61
C ASN A 79 11.55 -6.96 1.77
N TRP A 80 12.06 -6.18 0.83
CA TRP A 80 11.74 -4.77 0.67
C TRP A 80 11.50 -4.43 -0.79
N TYR A 81 10.68 -3.40 -1.02
CA TYR A 81 10.32 -2.92 -2.35
C TYR A 81 10.46 -1.40 -2.38
N ARG A 82 10.93 -0.85 -3.52
CA ARG A 82 10.92 0.60 -3.76
C ARG A 82 9.83 0.90 -4.78
N GLN A 83 8.92 1.79 -4.41
CA GLN A 83 7.82 2.22 -5.24
C GLN A 83 8.04 3.66 -5.71
N ALA A 84 7.81 3.90 -6.99
CA ALA A 84 7.87 5.22 -7.59
C ALA A 84 6.61 6.03 -7.25
N ARG A 85 6.71 7.35 -7.37
CA ARG A 85 5.57 8.26 -7.23
C ARG A 85 4.55 8.08 -8.37
N GLY A 86 3.29 8.45 -8.12
CA GLY A 86 2.25 8.66 -9.14
C GLY A 86 1.14 7.60 -9.22
N GLY A 87 1.23 6.51 -8.46
CA GLY A 87 0.14 5.54 -8.33
C GLY A 87 -0.99 6.05 -7.44
N VAL A 88 -2.22 5.63 -7.71
CA VAL A 88 -3.35 5.72 -6.76
C VAL A 88 -3.95 4.33 -6.66
N GLU A 89 -4.09 3.79 -5.46
CA GLU A 89 -4.56 2.41 -5.27
C GLU A 89 -5.14 2.18 -3.87
N VAL A 90 -5.72 1.00 -3.70
CA VAL A 90 -6.00 0.37 -2.41
C VAL A 90 -5.14 -0.89 -2.33
N ALA A 91 -4.39 -1.06 -1.25
CA ALA A 91 -3.71 -2.31 -0.96
C ALA A 91 -4.70 -3.25 -0.25
N ARG A 92 -4.93 -4.43 -0.82
CA ARG A 92 -5.83 -5.44 -0.25
C ARG A 92 -5.04 -6.67 0.16
N ASN A 93 -5.25 -7.12 1.39
CA ASN A 93 -4.72 -8.41 1.82
C ASN A 93 -5.59 -9.54 1.27
N VAL A 94 -5.12 -10.18 0.20
CA VAL A 94 -5.78 -11.35 -0.43
C VAL A 94 -5.18 -12.68 0.03
N GLY A 95 -4.26 -12.63 0.99
CA GLY A 95 -3.61 -13.78 1.59
C GLY A 95 -4.38 -14.38 2.75
N THR A 96 -3.70 -15.25 3.50
CA THR A 96 -4.25 -15.95 4.66
C THR A 96 -3.64 -15.50 5.98
N LYS A 97 -2.57 -14.70 5.94
CA LYS A 97 -1.90 -14.14 7.11
C LYS A 97 -2.21 -12.66 7.24
N THR A 98 -2.05 -12.12 8.44
CA THR A 98 -1.98 -10.67 8.61
C THR A 98 -0.79 -10.13 7.82
N PHE A 99 -1.03 -9.17 6.94
CA PHE A 99 0.02 -8.40 6.30
C PHE A 99 0.50 -7.33 7.27
N HIS A 100 1.81 -7.23 7.45
CA HIS A 100 2.44 -6.21 8.29
C HIS A 100 3.69 -5.68 7.60
N GLU A 101 3.76 -4.37 7.41
CA GLU A 101 4.94 -3.69 6.87
C GLU A 101 5.22 -2.37 7.57
N ILE A 102 6.44 -1.88 7.33
CA ILE A 102 6.83 -0.49 7.54
C ILE A 102 7.04 0.16 6.18
N LEU A 103 6.39 1.29 5.97
CA LEU A 103 6.51 2.11 4.77
C LEU A 103 7.22 3.41 5.11
N ILE A 104 8.26 3.75 4.35
CA ILE A 104 9.06 4.96 4.53
C ILE A 104 8.92 5.82 3.27
N GLU A 105 8.16 6.91 3.35
CA GLU A 105 8.12 7.94 2.30
C GLU A 105 9.33 8.86 2.43
N ILE A 106 10.02 9.12 1.32
CA ILE A 106 11.23 9.94 1.26
C ILE A 106 10.84 11.35 0.79
N LYS A 107 11.20 12.36 1.57
CA LYS A 107 11.01 13.78 1.23
C LYS A 107 12.27 14.33 0.56
N ASP A 108 12.06 15.31 -0.32
CA ASP A 108 13.13 16.08 -0.95
C ASP A 108 13.82 17.03 0.06
#